data_AF-A0A428NDE8-F1
#
_entry.id   AF-A0A428NDE8-F1
#
_cell.length_a   1.000
_cell.length_b   1.000
_cell.length_c   1.000
_cell.angle_alpha   90.00
_cell.angle_beta   90.00
_cell.angle_gamma   90.00
#
_symmetry.space_group_name_H-M   'P 1'
#
loop_
_entity.id
_entity.type
_entity.pdbx_description
1 polymer ?
#
loop_
_entity_poly.entity_id
_entity_poly.type
_entity_poly.pdbx_seq_one_letter_code
_entity_poly.pdbx_strand_id
1 'polypeptide(L)' 'LAVSPGLGLIKETTRIIDEHHVEPDVEDTDGATPTIYALDPPFEQATEDIGLLRGKGARSDLTFVTEGWAYVELARAM' A
#
# COMPACT_ATOMS: atom_id res chain seq x y z
N LEU A 1 -17.30 -18.12 12.90
CA LEU A 1 -17.03 -17.13 11.83
C LEU A 1 -15.55 -16.81 11.89
N ALA A 2 -14.75 -17.42 11.01
CA ALA A 2 -13.32 -17.11 10.94
C ALA A 2 -13.16 -15.73 10.30
N VAL A 3 -12.50 -14.80 10.99
CA VAL A 3 -12.10 -13.53 10.40
C VAL A 3 -10.99 -13.86 9.41
N SER A 4 -11.22 -13.62 8.12
CA SER A 4 -10.16 -13.73 7.11
C SER A 4 -9.03 -12.78 7.52
N PRO A 5 -7.76 -13.23 7.59
CA PRO A 5 -6.66 -12.43 8.14
C PRO A 5 -6.53 -11.04 7.48
N GLY A 6 -6.82 -10.91 6.17
CA GLY A 6 -6.80 -9.62 5.46
C GLY A 6 -7.89 -8.63 5.90
N LEU A 7 -9.05 -9.11 6.36
CA LEU A 7 -10.19 -8.26 6.76
C LEU A 7 -9.93 -7.46 8.04
N GLY A 8 -9.01 -7.92 8.89
CA GLY A 8 -8.57 -7.19 10.07
C GLY A 8 -7.64 -6.02 9.71
N LEU A 9 -6.67 -6.27 8.82
CA LEU A 9 -5.70 -5.27 8.35
C LEU A 9 -6.40 -4.13 7.61
N ILE A 10 -7.33 -4.44 6.69
CA ILE A 10 -8.11 -3.44 5.94
C ILE A 10 -8.85 -2.49 6.88
N LYS A 11 -9.48 -3.01 7.94
CA LYS A 11 -10.23 -2.20 8.90
C LYS A 11 -9.31 -1.28 9.69
N GLU A 12 -8.16 -1.78 10.13
CA GLU A 12 -7.24 -1.00 10.94
C GLU A 12 -6.56 0.10 10.09
N THR A 13 -6.13 -0.22 8.86
CA THR A 13 -5.60 0.78 7.93
C THR A 13 -6.63 1.85 7.61
N THR A 14 -7.89 1.46 7.40
CA THR A 14 -9.00 2.41 7.20
C THR A 14 -9.18 3.32 8.41
N ARG A 15 -9.17 2.75 9.62
CA ARG A 15 -9.31 3.49 10.87
C ARG A 15 -8.19 4.51 11.05
N ILE A 16 -6.95 4.10 10.83
CA ILE A 16 -5.77 4.97 10.95
C ILE A 16 -5.87 6.16 9.98
N ILE A 17 -6.20 5.92 8.72
CA ILE A 17 -6.26 6.98 7.73
C ILE A 17 -7.46 7.91 8.00
N ASP A 18 -8.65 7.35 8.21
CA ASP A 18 -9.87 8.16 8.31
C ASP A 18 -10.00 8.87 9.65
N GLU A 19 -9.77 8.17 10.76
CA GLU A 19 -10.02 8.71 12.11
C GLU A 19 -8.83 9.51 12.64
N HIS A 20 -7.60 9.16 12.23
CA HIS A 20 -6.40 9.88 12.63
C HIS A 20 -5.86 10.82 11.55
N HIS A 21 -6.54 10.93 10.41
CA HIS A 21 -6.18 11.82 9.30
C HIS A 21 -4.73 11.64 8.85
N VAL A 22 -4.27 10.39 8.81
CA VAL A 22 -2.92 10.04 8.37
C VAL A 22 -2.87 10.13 6.85
N GLU A 23 -1.89 10.89 6.33
CA GLU A 23 -1.64 11.00 4.90
C GLU A 23 -1.15 9.64 4.35
N PRO A 24 -1.83 9.04 3.36
CA PRO A 24 -1.51 7.69 2.87
C PRO A 24 -0.19 7.62 2.07
N ASP A 25 0.34 8.77 1.64
CA ASP A 25 1.58 8.89 0.88
C ASP A 25 2.76 9.39 1.74
N VAL A 26 2.68 9.26 3.07
CA VAL A 26 3.82 9.62 3.92
C VAL A 26 5.05 8.81 3.51
N GLU A 27 6.16 9.50 3.30
CA GLU A 27 7.43 8.87 2.93
C GLU A 27 8.29 8.68 4.18
N ASP A 28 8.99 7.55 4.26
CA ASP A 28 10.06 7.37 5.24
C ASP A 28 11.37 8.04 4.80
N THR A 29 12.45 7.80 5.53
CA THR A 29 13.78 8.39 5.23
C THR A 29 14.36 7.94 3.90
N ASP A 30 13.88 6.83 3.34
CA ASP A 30 14.33 6.28 2.08
C ASP A 30 13.41 6.67 0.91
N GLY A 31 12.32 7.39 1.19
CA GLY A 31 11.32 7.78 0.20
C GLY A 31 10.25 6.71 -0.06
N ALA A 32 10.18 5.67 0.78
CA ALA A 32 9.18 4.62 0.64
C ALA A 32 7.84 5.07 1.24
N THR A 33 6.75 4.87 0.50
CA THR A 33 5.38 5.08 0.98
C THR A 33 4.76 3.78 1.50
N PRO A 34 3.66 3.83 2.27
CA PRO A 34 2.90 2.63 2.63
C PRO A 34 2.57 1.72 1.44
N THR A 35 2.31 2.29 0.27
CA THR A 35 2.05 1.53 -0.98
C THR A 35 3.27 0.72 -1.43
N ILE A 36 4.49 1.18 -1.19
CA ILE A 36 5.71 0.41 -1.44
C ILE A 36 5.77 -0.82 -0.53
N TYR A 37 5.47 -0.65 0.75
CA TYR A 37 5.46 -1.75 1.72
C TYR A 37 4.35 -2.77 1.47
N ALA A 38 3.22 -2.35 0.90
CA ALA A 38 2.13 -3.23 0.51
C ALA A 38 2.49 -4.23 -0.61
N LEU A 39 3.69 -4.14 -1.19
CA LEU A 39 4.21 -5.12 -2.16
C LEU A 39 4.94 -6.32 -1.53
N ASP A 40 5.33 -6.24 -0.26
CA ASP A 40 6.04 -7.31 0.43
C ASP A 40 5.19 -8.59 0.63
N PRO A 41 3.86 -8.50 0.88
CA PRO A 41 2.98 -9.67 0.96
C PRO A 41 2.78 -10.41 -0.37
N PRO A 42 2.22 -11.64 -0.35
CA PRO A 42 1.80 -12.36 -1.56
C PRO A 42 0.81 -11.54 -2.42
N PHE A 43 0.89 -11.72 -3.75
CA PHE A 43 0.18 -10.92 -4.76
C PHE A 43 -1.30 -10.64 -4.47
N GLU A 44 -2.07 -11.64 -4.02
CA GLU A 44 -3.50 -11.47 -3.71
C GLU A 44 -3.72 -10.45 -2.59
N GLN A 45 -2.87 -10.47 -1.56
CA GLN A 45 -2.95 -9.56 -0.43
C GLN A 45 -2.40 -8.17 -0.78
N ALA A 46 -1.30 -8.12 -1.54
CA ALA A 46 -0.76 -6.87 -2.06
C ALA A 46 -1.79 -6.09 -2.88
N THR A 47 -2.59 -6.80 -3.69
CA THR A 47 -3.64 -6.17 -4.52
C THR A 47 -4.75 -5.53 -3.67
N GLU A 48 -5.18 -6.20 -2.59
CA GLU A 48 -6.18 -5.66 -1.67
C GLU A 48 -5.66 -4.42 -0.93
N ASP A 49 -4.44 -4.47 -0.40
CA ASP A 49 -3.84 -3.39 0.38
C ASP A 49 -3.55 -2.15 -0.50
N ILE A 50 -3.01 -2.36 -1.71
CA ILE A 50 -2.80 -1.28 -2.69
C ILE A 50 -4.13 -0.68 -3.14
N GLY A 51 -5.15 -1.51 -3.36
CA GLY A 51 -6.50 -1.06 -3.70
C GLY A 51 -7.12 -0.19 -2.60
N LEU A 52 -6.95 -0.58 -1.34
CA LEU A 52 -7.38 0.20 -0.18
C LEU A 52 -6.68 1.56 -0.13
N LEU A 53 -5.34 1.57 -0.18
CA LEU A 53 -4.55 2.80 -0.12
C LEU A 53 -4.91 3.77 -1.26
N ARG A 54 -5.08 3.26 -2.49
CA ARG A 54 -5.57 4.06 -3.62
C ARG A 54 -6.95 4.62 -3.36
N GLY A 55 -7.88 3.83 -2.82
CA GLY A 55 -9.21 4.28 -2.42
C GLY A 55 -9.18 5.37 -1.35
N LYS A 56 -8.09 5.45 -0.59
CA LYS A 56 -7.82 6.49 0.41
C LYS A 56 -7.02 7.69 -0.12
N GLY A 57 -6.70 7.71 -1.41
CA GLY A 57 -6.04 8.84 -2.07
C GLY A 57 -4.56 8.66 -2.34
N ALA A 58 -3.98 7.48 -2.04
CA ALA A 58 -2.58 7.20 -2.36
C ALA A 58 -2.31 7.32 -3.87
N ARG A 59 -1.17 7.91 -4.22
CA ARG A 59 -0.71 8.02 -5.62
C ARG A 59 -0.45 6.65 -6.23
N SER A 60 -0.68 6.56 -7.54
CA SER A 60 -0.49 5.33 -8.32
C SER A 60 0.75 5.36 -9.21
N ASP A 61 1.38 6.53 -9.32
CA ASP A 61 2.54 6.83 -10.16
C ASP A 61 3.84 6.89 -9.34
N LEU A 62 3.97 6.00 -8.36
CA LEU A 62 5.11 5.98 -7.46
C LEU A 62 6.39 5.56 -8.18
N THR A 63 7.44 6.37 -8.07
CA THR A 63 8.78 6.03 -8.54
C THR A 63 9.66 5.74 -7.34
N PHE A 64 9.81 4.47 -6.98
CA PHE A 64 10.73 4.01 -5.95
C PHE A 64 11.80 3.13 -6.60
N VAL A 65 13.07 3.41 -6.33
CA VAL A 65 14.22 2.70 -6.89
C VAL A 65 14.87 1.90 -5.78
N THR A 66 14.60 0.60 -5.71
CA THR A 66 15.36 -0.33 -4.87
C THR A 66 16.19 -1.23 -5.76
N GLU A 67 17.49 -1.31 -5.49
CA GLU A 67 18.43 -2.30 -6.05
C GLU A 67 18.11 -2.82 -7.46
N GLY A 68 17.83 -1.91 -8.40
CA GLY A 68 17.78 -2.19 -9.84
C GLY A 68 16.41 -2.14 -10.53
N TRP A 69 15.27 -1.97 -9.84
CA TRP A 69 13.95 -1.88 -10.49
C TRP A 69 13.13 -0.67 -10.02
N ALA A 70 12.47 0.01 -10.96
CA ALA A 70 11.56 1.11 -10.69
C ALA A 70 10.12 0.59 -10.51
N TYR A 71 9.47 0.90 -9.38
CA TYR A 71 8.08 0.48 -9.05
C TYR A 71 7.06 0.66 -10.19
N VAL A 72 7.17 1.74 -10.98
CA VAL A 72 6.31 2.01 -12.14
C VAL A 72 6.28 0.83 -13.14
N GLU A 73 7.38 0.09 -13.27
CA GLU A 73 7.47 -1.05 -14.16
C GLU A 73 6.79 -2.30 -13.60
N LEU A 74 6.85 -2.52 -12.28
CA LEU A 74 6.12 -3.60 -11.61
C LEU A 74 4.61 -3.36 -11.68
N ALA A 75 4.16 -2.15 -11.35
CA ALA A 75 2.74 -1.78 -11.35
C ALA A 75 2.11 -1.82 -12.77
N ARG A 76 2.91 -1.71 -13.84
CA ARG A 76 2.44 -1.87 -15.24
C ARG A 76 2.34 -3.33 -15.68
N ALA A 77 3.02 -4.25 -14.99
CA ALA A 77 3.06 -5.67 -15.32
C ALA A 77 1.94 -6.48 -14.63
N MET A 78 1.27 -5.89 -13.63
CA MET A 78 0.08 -6.42 -12.96
C MET A 78 -1.20 -5.87 -13.61
#